data_AF-A0A3L7W7E1-F1
#
_entry.id   AF-A0A3L7W7E1-F1
#
_cell.length_a   1.000
_cell.length_b   1.000
_cell.length_c   1.000
_cell.angle_alpha   90.00
_cell.angle_beta   90.00
_cell.angle_gamma   90.00
#
_symmetry.space_group_name_H-M   'P 1'
#
loop_
_entity.id
_entity.type
_entity.pdbx_description
1 polymer ?
#
loop_
_entity_poly.entity_id
_entity_poly.type
_entity_poly.pdbx_seq_one_letter_code
_entity_poly.pdbx_strand_id
1 'polypeptide(L)'
;MTRRTLTLLALLALVALLVGACAGGTAVGVSPTPHPPLEPAHPGADPFSLLSWLFTPIFQALFIGLVLLDNLTGDIGIAILLLTLAIRVLLISPYRKQ
;
A
#
# COMPACT_ATOMS: atom_id res chain seq x y z
N MET A 1 17.65 22.78 -20.29
CA MET A 1 16.25 22.36 -20.12
C MET A 1 15.68 23.08 -18.89
N THR A 2 14.79 24.05 -19.10
CA THR A 2 14.27 24.94 -18.05
C THR A 2 13.40 24.16 -17.07
N ARG A 3 13.44 24.48 -15.76
CA ARG A 3 12.64 23.77 -14.73
C ARG A 3 11.14 23.66 -15.09
N ARG A 4 10.64 24.62 -15.87
CA ARG A 4 9.28 24.67 -16.43
C ARG A 4 9.00 23.56 -17.46
N THR A 5 9.95 23.20 -18.32
CA THR A 5 9.76 22.08 -19.27
C THR A 5 9.75 20.74 -18.56
N LEU A 6 10.51 20.62 -17.48
CA LEU A 6 10.60 19.39 -16.67
C LEU A 6 9.31 19.15 -15.87
N THR A 7 8.72 20.20 -15.30
CA THR A 7 7.41 20.15 -14.63
C THR A 7 6.27 19.83 -15.60
N LEU A 8 6.29 20.39 -16.81
CA LEU A 8 5.29 20.08 -17.84
C LEU A 8 5.36 18.63 -18.31
N LEU A 9 6.57 18.09 -18.50
CA LEU A 9 6.75 16.68 -18.85
C LEU A 9 6.26 15.74 -17.73
N ALA A 10 6.54 16.07 -16.47
CA ALA A 10 6.07 15.29 -15.32
C ALA A 10 4.54 15.30 -15.20
N LEU A 11 3.89 16.46 -15.42
CA LEU A 11 2.43 16.57 -15.43
C LEU A 11 1.79 15.77 -16.56
N LEU A 12 2.36 15.83 -17.77
CA LEU A 12 1.88 15.05 -18.91
C LEU A 12 1.99 13.54 -18.67
N ALA A 13 3.11 13.10 -18.07
CA ALA A 13 3.32 11.70 -17.71
C ALA A 13 2.31 11.22 -16.65
N LEU A 14 2.05 12.04 -15.62
CA LEU A 14 1.04 11.75 -14.59
C LEU A 14 -0.36 11.62 -15.19
N VAL A 15 -0.76 12.56 -16.07
CA VAL A 15 -2.07 12.53 -16.73
C VAL A 15 -2.20 11.29 -17.62
N ALA A 16 -1.17 10.95 -18.39
CA ALA A 16 -1.17 9.73 -19.20
C ALA A 16 -1.32 8.46 -18.35
N LEU A 17 -0.66 8.42 -17.18
CA LEU A 17 -0.76 7.30 -16.24
C LEU A 17 -2.16 7.17 -15.64
N LEU A 18 -2.77 8.30 -15.26
CA LEU A 18 -4.15 8.35 -14.76
C LEU A 18 -5.16 7.92 -15.83
N VAL A 19 -4.99 8.36 -17.07
CA VAL A 19 -5.86 7.94 -18.19
C VAL A 19 -5.71 6.45 -18.49
N GLY A 20 -4.49 5.91 -18.45
CA GLY A 20 -4.24 4.47 -18.59
C GLY A 20 -4.86 3.64 -17.48
N ALA A 21 -4.87 4.15 -16.24
CA ALA A 21 -5.54 3.49 -15.11
C ALA A 21 -7.08 3.53 -15.22
N CYS A 22 -7.63 4.56 -15.86
CA CYS A 22 -9.08 4.70 -16.08
C CYS A 22 -9.59 4.00 -17.35
N ALA A 23 -8.71 3.61 -18.27
CA ALA A 23 -9.05 2.78 -19.42
C ALA A 23 -9.23 1.33 -18.95
N GLY A 24 -10.42 1.05 -18.43
CA GLY A 24 -10.84 -0.27 -17.96
C GLY A 24 -10.51 -1.36 -18.98
N GLY A 25 -9.86 -2.41 -18.48
CA GLY A 25 -9.48 -3.58 -19.26
C GLY A 25 -10.69 -4.14 -20.01
N THR A 26 -10.45 -4.54 -21.27
CA THR A 26 -11.37 -5.36 -22.05
C THR A 26 -11.76 -6.60 -21.24
N ALA A 27 -12.93 -6.54 -20.63
CA ALA A 27 -13.57 -7.66 -19.98
C ALA A 27 -13.90 -8.70 -21.05
N VAL A 28 -13.05 -9.72 -21.16
CA VAL A 28 -13.45 -11.01 -21.75
C VAL A 28 -14.66 -11.46 -20.94
N GLY A 29 -15.81 -11.61 -21.60
CA GLY A 29 -17.11 -11.81 -20.97
C GLY A 29 -17.14 -12.98 -20.01
N VAL A 30 -16.92 -12.70 -18.73
CA VAL A 30 -17.39 -13.53 -17.63
C VAL A 30 -18.67 -12.86 -17.16
N SER A 31 -19.79 -13.55 -17.35
CA SER A 31 -21.08 -13.13 -16.79
C SER A 31 -20.85 -12.74 -15.32
N PRO A 32 -21.20 -11.51 -14.88
CA PRO A 32 -21.09 -11.15 -13.49
C PRO A 32 -22.14 -11.96 -12.74
N THR A 33 -21.74 -13.12 -12.20
CA THR A 33 -22.49 -13.73 -11.11
C THR A 33 -22.56 -12.67 -10.02
N PRO A 34 -23.77 -12.26 -9.58
CA PRO A 34 -23.91 -11.27 -8.52
C PRO A 34 -23.17 -11.78 -7.28
N HIS A 35 -21.98 -11.25 -7.04
CA HIS A 35 -21.26 -11.51 -5.81
C HIS A 35 -21.91 -10.64 -4.75
N PRO A 36 -22.25 -11.19 -3.57
CA PRO A 36 -22.68 -10.40 -2.43
C PRO A 36 -21.70 -9.24 -2.20
N PRO A 37 -22.17 -8.08 -1.71
CA PRO A 37 -21.29 -6.97 -1.32
C PRO A 37 -20.13 -7.49 -0.46
N LEU A 38 -18.92 -7.00 -0.73
CA LEU A 38 -17.72 -7.39 0.01
C LEU A 38 -17.89 -7.02 1.49
N GLU A 39 -18.26 -8.00 2.30
CA GLU A 39 -18.32 -7.80 3.74
C GLU A 39 -16.89 -7.80 4.32
N PRO A 40 -16.62 -7.02 5.38
CA PRO A 40 -15.37 -7.11 6.11
C PRO A 40 -15.06 -8.57 6.47
N ALA A 41 -13.80 -8.98 6.32
CA ALA A 41 -13.39 -10.31 6.75
C ALA A 41 -13.71 -10.44 8.24
N HIS A 42 -14.60 -11.37 8.59
CA HIS A 42 -14.88 -11.68 9.98
C HIS A 42 -13.83 -12.66 10.48
N PRO A 43 -13.41 -12.61 11.76
CA PRO A 43 -12.62 -13.67 12.34
C PRO A 43 -13.47 -14.96 12.38
N GLY A 44 -13.40 -15.74 11.30
CA GLY A 44 -14.10 -17.00 11.06
C GLY A 44 -13.16 -18.21 11.16
N ALA A 45 -13.74 -19.42 11.20
CA ALA A 45 -13.04 -20.68 11.46
C ALA A 45 -12.09 -21.12 10.32
N ASP A 46 -12.06 -20.42 9.20
CA ASP A 46 -11.20 -20.72 8.06
C ASP A 46 -9.88 -19.92 8.10
N PRO A 47 -8.73 -20.58 7.86
CA PRO A 47 -7.41 -19.98 8.04
C PRO A 47 -7.15 -18.79 7.10
N PHE A 48 -7.83 -18.73 5.95
CA PHE A 48 -7.67 -17.64 4.98
C PHE A 48 -8.39 -16.36 5.42
N SER A 49 -9.57 -16.47 6.04
CA SER A 49 -10.27 -15.31 6.60
C SER A 49 -9.56 -14.70 7.82
N LEU A 50 -8.87 -15.53 8.62
CA LEU A 50 -8.03 -15.01 9.70
C LEU A 50 -6.82 -14.23 9.17
N LEU A 51 -6.17 -14.74 8.13
CA LEU A 51 -5.07 -14.04 7.46
C LEU A 51 -5.54 -12.73 6.83
N SER A 52 -6.68 -12.71 6.15
CA SER A 52 -7.19 -11.49 5.52
C SER A 52 -7.65 -10.45 6.56
N TRP A 53 -8.26 -10.89 7.66
CA TRP A 53 -8.63 -10.04 8.80
C TRP A 53 -7.40 -9.46 9.52
N LEU A 54 -6.31 -10.21 9.65
CA LEU A 54 -5.10 -9.74 10.32
C LEU A 54 -4.20 -8.92 9.38
N PHE A 55 -4.14 -9.26 8.10
CA PHE A 55 -3.31 -8.57 7.11
C PHE A 55 -3.76 -7.12 6.90
N THR A 56 -5.08 -6.89 6.84
CA THR A 56 -5.65 -5.54 6.65
C THR A 56 -5.17 -4.53 7.69
N PRO A 57 -5.32 -4.75 9.01
CA PRO A 57 -4.87 -3.80 10.03
C PRO A 57 -3.35 -3.71 10.14
N ILE A 58 -2.59 -4.81 9.93
CA ILE A 58 -1.12 -4.78 9.96
C ILE A 58 -0.58 -3.91 8.82
N PHE A 59 -1.07 -4.13 7.60
CA PHE A 59 -0.63 -3.36 6.44
C PHE A 59 -0.97 -1.87 6.61
N GLN A 60 -2.17 -1.57 7.11
CA GLN A 60 -2.58 -0.20 7.42
C GLN A 60 -1.65 0.45 8.45
N ALA A 61 -1.32 -0.23 9.54
CA ALA A 61 -0.42 0.30 10.57
C ALA A 61 0.99 0.59 10.00
N LEU A 62 1.54 -0.33 9.21
CA LEU A 62 2.84 -0.14 8.57
C LEU A 62 2.81 1.01 7.56
N PHE A 63 1.74 1.13 6.78
CA PHE A 63 1.58 2.18 5.79
C PHE A 63 1.40 3.56 6.44
N ILE A 64 0.59 3.66 7.49
CA ILE A 64 0.43 4.91 8.27
C ILE A 64 1.77 5.32 8.90
N GLY A 65 2.50 4.35 9.47
CA GLY A 65 3.85 4.60 10.00
C GLY A 65 4.82 5.09 8.92
N LEU A 66 4.76 4.51 7.72
CA LEU A 66 5.60 4.94 6.60
C LEU A 66 5.26 6.37 6.15
N VAL A 67 3.97 6.68 6.00
CA VAL A 67 3.50 8.03 5.61
C VAL A 67 3.90 9.06 6.66
N LEU A 68 3.83 8.72 7.94
CA LEU A 68 4.28 9.62 9.01
C LEU A 68 5.77 9.91 8.91
N LEU A 69 6.59 8.89 8.66
CA LEU A 69 8.04 9.04 8.48
C LEU A 69 8.38 9.79 7.19
N ASP A 70 7.66 9.56 6.11
CA ASP A 70 7.82 10.26 4.84
C ASP A 70 7.50 11.75 4.99
N ASN A 71 6.41 12.11 5.70
CA ASN A 71 6.09 13.51 6.00
C ASN A 71 7.15 14.19 6.89
N LEU A 72 7.85 13.44 7.74
CA LEU A 72 8.92 13.98 8.60
C LEU A 72 10.25 14.13 7.85
N THR A 73 10.55 13.23 6.92
CA THR A 73 11.87 13.14 6.29
C THR A 73 11.92 13.78 4.90
N GLY A 74 10.77 13.84 4.20
CA GLY A 74 10.63 14.35 2.83
C GLY A 74 11.25 13.46 1.75
N ASP A 75 11.73 12.26 2.13
CA ASP A 75 12.32 11.27 1.23
C ASP A 75 11.78 9.88 1.58
N ILE A 76 11.05 9.29 0.62
CA ILE A 76 10.40 7.99 0.79
C ILE A 76 11.41 6.86 0.99
N GLY A 77 12.61 6.95 0.39
CA GLY A 77 13.66 5.95 0.56
C GLY A 77 14.19 5.95 1.99
N ILE A 78 14.40 7.13 2.57
CA ILE A 78 14.84 7.26 3.97
C ILE A 78 13.71 6.83 4.92
N ALA A 79 12.45 7.14 4.62
CA ALA A 79 11.30 6.69 5.41
C ALA A 79 11.22 5.16 5.50
N ILE A 80 11.44 4.44 4.40
CA ILE A 80 11.50 2.98 4.38
C ILE A 80 12.66 2.46 5.24
N LEU A 81 13.85 3.08 5.14
CA LEU A 81 15.01 2.71 5.96
C LEU A 81 14.74 2.92 7.46
N LEU A 82 14.11 4.02 7.83
CA LEU A 82 13.73 4.29 9.22
C LEU A 82 12.66 3.32 9.73
N LEU A 83 11.66 3.01 8.91
CA LEU A 83 10.62 2.05 9.26
C LEU A 83 11.22 0.64 9.50
N THR A 84 12.12 0.20 8.63
CA THR A 84 12.79 -1.10 8.77
C THR A 84 13.69 -1.16 10.01
N LEU A 85 14.38 -0.07 10.34
CA LEU A 85 15.15 0.05 11.59
C LEU A 85 14.25 0.02 12.83
N ALA A 86 13.13 0.74 12.82
CA ALA A 86 12.18 0.74 13.93
C ALA A 86 11.63 -0.66 14.21
N ILE A 87 11.25 -1.39 13.16
CA ILE A 87 10.80 -2.79 13.26
C ILE A 87 11.92 -3.66 13.86
N ARG A 88 13.17 -3.56 13.38
CA ARG A 88 14.30 -4.31 13.96
C ARG A 88 14.48 -4.04 15.44
N VAL A 89 14.45 -2.77 15.86
CA VAL A 89 14.60 -2.40 17.28
C VAL A 89 13.46 -2.96 18.12
N LEU A 90 12.22 -2.91 17.60
CA LEU A 90 11.05 -3.49 18.27
C LEU A 90 11.20 -5.01 18.47
N LEU A 91 11.65 -5.73 17.43
CA LEU A 91 11.84 -7.18 17.49
C LEU A 91 13.10 -7.63 18.25
N ILE A 92 14.10 -6.77 18.45
CA ILE A 92 15.27 -7.11 19.29
C ILE A 92 14.86 -7.47 20.72
N SER A 93 13.79 -6.85 21.26
CA SER A 93 13.30 -7.14 22.61
C SER A 93 12.81 -8.58 22.80
N PRO A 94 11.87 -9.10 21.99
CA PRO A 94 11.43 -10.50 22.08
C PRO A 94 12.53 -11.49 21.71
N TYR A 95 13.33 -11.23 20.66
CA TYR A 95 14.44 -12.12 20.26
C TYR A 95 15.54 -12.25 21.30
N ARG A 96 15.66 -11.30 22.24
CA ARG A 96 16.62 -11.40 23.34
C ARG A 96 16.09 -12.25 24.51
N LYS A 97 14.78 -12.50 24.57
CA LYS A 97 14.14 -13.29 25.65
C LYS A 97 13.80 -14.73 25.23
N GLN A 98 13.87 -15.04 23.94
CA GLN A 98 13.75 -16.39 23.39
C GLN A 98 15.13 -17.02 23.25
#